data_AF-A0A662JN11-F1
#
_entry.id   AF-A0A662JN11-F1
#
_cell.length_a   1.000
_cell.length_b   1.000
_cell.length_c   1.000
_cell.angle_alpha   90.00
_cell.angle_beta   90.00
_cell.angle_gamma   90.00
#
_symmetry.space_group_name_H-M   'P 1'
#
loop_
_entity.id
_entity.type
_entity.pdbx_description
1 polymer ?
#
loop_
_entity_poly.entity_id
_entity_poly.type
_entity_poly.pdbx_seq_one_letter_code
_entity_poly.pdbx_strand_id
1 'polypeptide(L)'
;MIQISFTKALPLFTIALTFVFLVMLIITEKEHKETSTRRFYGILMVPVLTLVVVAFILLHIPEYKLTLQYQILVTLAYSILVMYIALFKNIPERYSKYFLFSAILTHLLIVYNPPYGLYFGEWTRTLTKTIIEGHYEIVPYRFTYNPFPFHIGLWVAFSEITQIPIILKVSKFFPPLITLIVIDLTLYVLAKRLTESWLVGILAILILASTPPANFLDHNAKLAGLMLILIMTLVFTKVYEGQNTLSNGVIAILAYASGIFYHATAGLGMFIIAGILGFGLLMSILIKGYVWKKLYESKVVKIFLVIVIVVTLIKWMWGGGAQKIVPTLYRNFLAMIEWRQPGETSVLAPLYERMGVDPIQAYSWSLPVAIASALLLYIALRKKIPYNPLIPALAVGSLIFLLLGFSSAFFRTGFAASMYPGYAPLMLSAAVVLYKLFNSRKSIISVLIVLLLTVSVAVALRDPMNMPGSWVRLKGFVMAGEEQYMLSLLIHD
;
A
#
# COMPACT_ATOMS: atom_id res chain seq x y z
N MET A 1 -18.20 14.06 -26.93
CA MET A 1 -17.11 13.11 -26.61
C MET A 1 -17.49 12.37 -25.34
N ILE A 2 -17.52 11.04 -25.35
CA ILE A 2 -17.77 10.25 -24.13
C ILE A 2 -16.49 10.28 -23.30
N GLN A 3 -16.46 11.10 -22.23
CA GLN A 3 -15.36 11.12 -21.27
C GLN A 3 -15.52 9.91 -20.34
N ILE A 4 -14.58 8.97 -20.41
CA ILE A 4 -14.53 7.82 -19.48
C ILE A 4 -14.28 8.37 -18.08
N SER A 5 -14.92 7.84 -17.04
CA SER A 5 -14.65 8.27 -15.67
C SER A 5 -13.52 7.48 -15.00
N PHE A 6 -12.94 8.00 -13.91
CA PHE A 6 -11.88 7.31 -13.15
C PHE A 6 -12.28 5.87 -12.78
N THR A 7 -13.52 5.70 -12.26
CA THR A 7 -14.03 4.40 -11.82
C THR A 7 -14.07 3.37 -12.96
N LYS A 8 -14.36 3.83 -14.19
CA LYS A 8 -14.39 2.99 -15.39
C LYS A 8 -13.00 2.80 -16.02
N ALA A 9 -12.12 3.80 -15.92
CA ALA A 9 -10.76 3.73 -16.41
C ALA A 9 -9.89 2.72 -15.63
N LEU A 10 -10.15 2.55 -14.33
CA LEU A 10 -9.41 1.62 -13.47
C LEU A 10 -9.44 0.15 -13.96
N PRO A 11 -10.61 -0.50 -14.17
CA PRO A 11 -10.62 -1.86 -14.71
C PRO A 11 -10.09 -1.91 -16.15
N LEU A 12 -10.34 -0.87 -16.97
CA LEU A 12 -9.84 -0.82 -18.35
C LEU A 12 -8.31 -0.86 -18.39
N PHE A 13 -7.63 0.03 -17.66
CA PHE A 13 -6.18 0.04 -17.56
C PHE A 13 -5.65 -1.24 -16.93
N THR A 14 -6.30 -1.75 -15.87
CA THR A 14 -5.91 -3.01 -15.23
C THR A 14 -5.90 -4.17 -16.24
N ILE A 15 -6.98 -4.34 -17.01
CA ILE A 15 -7.11 -5.40 -18.02
C ILE A 15 -6.06 -5.23 -19.12
N ALA A 16 -6.00 -4.04 -19.72
CA ALA A 16 -5.07 -3.76 -20.83
C ALA A 16 -3.61 -3.99 -20.42
N LEU A 17 -3.19 -3.44 -19.27
CA LEU A 17 -1.82 -3.61 -18.77
C LEU A 17 -1.55 -5.07 -18.37
N THR A 18 -2.54 -5.79 -17.82
CA THR A 18 -2.38 -7.22 -17.48
C THR A 18 -1.97 -8.02 -18.72
N PHE A 19 -2.64 -7.80 -19.85
CA PHE A 19 -2.27 -8.46 -21.10
C PHE A 19 -0.88 -8.04 -21.60
N VAL A 20 -0.55 -6.75 -21.52
CA VAL A 20 0.78 -6.24 -21.91
C VAL A 20 1.89 -6.91 -21.08
N PHE A 21 1.77 -6.96 -19.75
CA PHE A 21 2.74 -7.61 -18.88
C PHE A 21 2.78 -9.14 -19.07
N LEU A 22 1.64 -9.79 -19.31
CA LEU A 22 1.58 -11.22 -19.60
C LEU A 22 2.31 -11.59 -20.89
N VAL A 23 2.11 -10.80 -21.96
CA VAL A 23 2.81 -10.98 -23.24
C VAL A 23 4.32 -10.78 -23.05
N MET A 24 4.74 -9.73 -22.34
CA MET A 24 6.16 -9.51 -22.04
C MET A 24 6.79 -10.67 -21.25
N LEU A 25 6.06 -11.23 -20.26
CA LEU A 25 6.51 -12.39 -19.48
C LEU A 25 6.67 -13.64 -20.37
N ILE A 26 5.72 -13.89 -21.27
CA ILE A 26 5.74 -15.01 -22.22
C ILE A 26 6.92 -14.88 -23.20
N ILE A 27 7.18 -13.68 -23.73
CA ILE A 27 8.28 -13.42 -24.65
C ILE A 27 9.63 -13.65 -23.94
N THR A 28 9.75 -13.20 -22.69
CA THR A 28 11.00 -13.29 -21.92
C THR A 28 11.39 -14.72 -21.55
N GLU A 29 10.43 -15.65 -21.43
CA GLU A 29 10.70 -17.06 -21.08
C GLU A 29 11.48 -17.83 -22.15
N LYS A 30 11.33 -17.47 -23.44
CA LYS A 30 11.92 -18.23 -24.56
C LYS A 30 13.44 -18.06 -24.71
N GLU A 31 14.09 -17.27 -23.87
CA GLU A 31 15.46 -16.78 -24.08
C GLU A 31 16.38 -17.10 -22.89
N HIS A 32 16.60 -18.39 -22.59
CA HIS A 32 17.52 -18.83 -21.53
C HIS A 32 18.90 -19.22 -22.11
N LYS A 33 19.73 -18.21 -22.41
CA LYS A 33 21.19 -18.33 -22.57
C LYS A 33 21.84 -17.05 -22.03
N GLU A 34 22.97 -17.21 -21.35
CA GLU A 34 23.67 -16.13 -20.63
C GLU A 34 23.88 -14.88 -21.49
N THR A 35 23.41 -13.74 -20.99
CA THR A 35 23.60 -12.45 -21.64
C THR A 35 24.91 -11.82 -21.19
N SER A 36 25.65 -11.24 -22.14
CA SER A 36 26.80 -10.36 -21.90
C SER A 36 26.53 -9.38 -20.75
N THR A 37 27.35 -9.45 -19.73
CA THR A 37 27.23 -8.63 -18.51
C THR A 37 27.86 -7.26 -18.76
N ARG A 38 27.06 -6.19 -18.71
CA ARG A 38 27.60 -4.83 -18.65
C ARG A 38 28.27 -4.59 -17.30
N ARG A 39 29.50 -4.07 -17.32
CA ARG A 39 30.26 -3.74 -16.11
C ARG A 39 29.55 -2.62 -15.35
N PHE A 40 29.24 -2.85 -14.07
CA PHE A 40 28.68 -1.83 -13.20
C PHE A 40 29.75 -0.81 -12.80
N TYR A 41 29.45 0.47 -12.96
CA TYR A 41 30.33 1.57 -12.53
C TYR A 41 29.71 2.28 -11.34
N GLY A 42 30.23 2.02 -10.14
CA GLY A 42 29.67 2.55 -8.89
C GLY A 42 29.63 4.08 -8.80
N ILE A 43 30.52 4.79 -9.53
CA ILE A 43 30.52 6.26 -9.59
C ILE A 43 29.21 6.83 -10.13
N LEU A 44 28.51 6.05 -10.95
CA LEU A 44 27.24 6.45 -11.56
C LEU A 44 26.08 6.51 -10.55
N MET A 45 26.24 5.96 -9.33
CA MET A 45 25.24 6.12 -8.26
C MET A 45 25.30 7.49 -7.58
N VAL A 46 26.43 8.19 -7.65
CA VAL A 46 26.61 9.49 -7.00
C VAL A 46 25.62 10.52 -7.55
N PRO A 47 25.44 10.70 -8.87
CA PRO A 47 24.45 11.62 -9.42
C PRO A 47 23.03 11.33 -8.94
N VAL A 48 22.63 10.05 -8.86
CA VAL A 48 21.29 9.66 -8.40
C VAL A 48 21.08 10.03 -6.94
N LEU A 49 22.05 9.70 -6.09
CA LEU A 49 22.00 10.01 -4.67
C LEU A 49 21.93 11.52 -4.45
N THR A 50 22.81 12.28 -5.13
CA THR A 50 22.82 13.75 -5.08
C THR A 50 21.49 14.31 -5.51
N LEU A 51 20.91 13.83 -6.62
CA LEU A 51 19.63 14.32 -7.13
C LEU A 51 18.49 14.09 -6.13
N VAL A 52 18.39 12.90 -5.55
CA VAL A 52 17.34 12.57 -4.57
C VAL A 52 17.52 13.38 -3.28
N VAL A 53 18.76 13.55 -2.80
CA VAL A 53 19.06 14.37 -1.60
C VAL A 53 18.74 15.84 -1.84
N VAL A 54 19.16 16.39 -2.98
CA VAL A 54 18.84 17.79 -3.36
C VAL A 54 17.33 17.98 -3.45
N ALA A 55 16.61 17.08 -4.11
CA ALA A 55 15.14 17.13 -4.16
C ALA A 55 14.51 17.11 -2.77
N PHE A 56 15.06 16.31 -1.85
CA PHE A 56 14.54 16.20 -0.48
C PHE A 56 14.80 17.45 0.36
N ILE A 57 15.96 18.09 0.17
CA ILE A 57 16.26 19.39 0.79
C ILE A 57 15.30 20.45 0.25
N LEU A 58 15.16 20.55 -1.08
CA LEU A 58 14.28 21.52 -1.73
C LEU A 58 12.80 21.33 -1.37
N LEU A 59 12.37 20.09 -1.09
CA LEU A 59 11.00 19.80 -0.64
C LEU A 59 10.60 20.61 0.59
N HIS A 60 11.54 21.01 1.44
CA HIS A 60 11.26 21.82 2.62
C HIS A 60 11.03 23.31 2.30
N ILE A 61 11.27 23.77 1.08
CA ILE A 61 10.85 25.11 0.66
C ILE A 61 9.32 25.12 0.60
N PRO A 62 8.64 26.05 1.30
CA PRO A 62 7.18 26.15 1.25
C PRO A 62 6.67 26.17 -0.18
N GLU A 63 5.59 25.43 -0.44
CA GLU A 63 4.92 25.33 -1.74
C GLU A 63 5.74 24.73 -2.89
N TYR A 64 7.02 24.39 -2.69
CA TYR A 64 7.86 23.83 -3.76
C TYR A 64 7.26 22.57 -4.39
N LYS A 65 6.61 21.72 -3.59
CA LYS A 65 5.90 20.51 -4.05
C LYS A 65 4.79 20.78 -5.08
N LEU A 66 4.24 22.00 -5.12
CA LEU A 66 3.22 22.40 -6.09
C LEU A 66 3.81 22.83 -7.44
N THR A 67 5.12 23.05 -7.51
CA THR A 67 5.77 23.55 -8.72
C THR A 67 5.95 22.46 -9.77
N LEU A 68 5.99 22.87 -11.06
CA LEU A 68 6.36 21.97 -12.15
C LEU A 68 7.81 21.47 -12.00
N GLN A 69 8.70 22.30 -11.46
CA GLN A 69 10.11 21.95 -11.22
C GLN A 69 10.23 20.74 -10.28
N TYR A 70 9.46 20.73 -9.20
CA TYR A 70 9.39 19.59 -8.30
C TYR A 70 8.92 18.31 -9.01
N GLN A 71 7.86 18.40 -9.80
CA GLN A 71 7.34 17.24 -10.54
C GLN A 71 8.38 16.67 -11.50
N ILE A 72 9.09 17.53 -12.24
CA ILE A 72 10.15 17.14 -13.16
C ILE A 72 11.30 16.49 -12.38
N LEU A 73 11.74 17.12 -11.29
CA LEU A 73 12.88 16.66 -10.50
C LEU A 73 12.65 15.28 -9.88
N VAL A 74 11.50 15.06 -9.24
CA VAL A 74 11.18 13.77 -8.60
C VAL A 74 10.95 12.68 -9.64
N THR A 75 10.27 13.00 -10.75
CA THR A 75 10.10 12.05 -11.86
C THR A 75 11.47 11.65 -12.42
N LEU A 76 12.36 12.61 -12.67
CA LEU A 76 13.70 12.35 -13.17
C LEU A 76 14.52 11.49 -12.19
N ALA A 77 14.48 11.79 -10.89
CA ALA A 77 15.17 11.02 -9.87
C ALA A 77 14.71 9.56 -9.83
N TYR A 78 13.40 9.34 -9.89
CA TYR A 78 12.82 8.00 -9.97
C TYR A 78 13.20 7.28 -11.27
N SER A 79 13.02 7.93 -12.42
CA SER A 79 13.32 7.36 -13.74
C SER A 79 14.78 6.96 -13.86
N ILE A 80 15.69 7.80 -13.40
CA ILE A 80 17.11 7.51 -13.38
C ILE A 80 17.38 6.28 -12.50
N LEU A 81 16.85 6.22 -11.28
CA LEU A 81 17.04 5.08 -10.37
C LEU A 81 16.54 3.76 -10.99
N VAL A 82 15.36 3.75 -11.60
CA VAL A 82 14.81 2.56 -12.29
C VAL A 82 15.64 2.21 -13.52
N MET A 83 16.06 3.20 -14.31
CA MET A 83 16.92 3.00 -15.48
C MET A 83 18.26 2.39 -15.08
N TYR A 84 18.86 2.80 -13.95
CA TYR A 84 20.08 2.18 -13.42
C TYR A 84 19.88 0.69 -13.13
N ILE A 85 18.77 0.32 -12.48
CA ILE A 85 18.43 -1.08 -12.23
C ILE A 85 18.25 -1.84 -13.55
N ALA A 86 17.58 -1.23 -14.53
CA ALA A 86 17.33 -1.84 -15.83
C ALA A 86 18.61 -2.06 -16.67
N LEU A 87 19.58 -1.13 -16.59
CA LEU A 87 20.82 -1.18 -17.37
C LEU A 87 21.87 -2.12 -16.76
N PHE A 88 21.92 -2.21 -15.44
CA PHE A 88 22.94 -2.98 -14.71
C PHE A 88 22.32 -4.19 -14.02
N LYS A 89 22.32 -5.32 -14.71
CA LYS A 89 21.69 -6.56 -14.22
C LYS A 89 22.42 -7.22 -13.03
N ASN A 90 23.73 -6.99 -12.91
CA ASN A 90 24.60 -7.57 -11.88
C ASN A 90 25.18 -6.48 -10.95
N ILE A 91 24.31 -5.72 -10.29
CA ILE A 91 24.76 -4.73 -9.29
C ILE A 91 25.30 -5.48 -8.06
N PRO A 92 26.55 -5.25 -7.62
CA PRO A 92 27.09 -5.90 -6.44
C PRO A 92 26.30 -5.55 -5.17
N GLU A 93 26.06 -6.54 -4.30
CA GLU A 93 25.24 -6.37 -3.08
C GLU A 93 25.78 -5.29 -2.13
N ARG A 94 27.09 -5.01 -2.14
CA ARG A 94 27.68 -3.90 -1.34
C ARG A 94 27.05 -2.53 -1.63
N TYR A 95 26.41 -2.36 -2.79
CA TYR A 95 25.70 -1.13 -3.17
C TYR A 95 24.22 -1.12 -2.78
N SER A 96 23.68 -2.25 -2.30
CA SER A 96 22.26 -2.40 -1.94
C SER A 96 21.79 -1.31 -0.97
N LYS A 97 22.62 -0.92 0.01
CA LYS A 97 22.33 0.14 0.97
C LYS A 97 22.06 1.51 0.32
N TYR A 98 22.78 1.85 -0.76
CA TYR A 98 22.60 3.12 -1.45
C TYR A 98 21.30 3.13 -2.25
N PHE A 99 21.00 2.03 -2.96
CA PHE A 99 19.73 1.87 -3.65
C PHE A 99 18.55 1.86 -2.68
N LEU A 100 18.69 1.20 -1.53
CA LEU A 100 17.67 1.18 -0.48
C LEU A 100 17.42 2.58 0.06
N PHE A 101 18.48 3.30 0.40
CA PHE A 101 18.37 4.69 0.85
C PHE A 101 17.71 5.58 -0.21
N SER A 102 18.15 5.51 -1.47
CA SER A 102 17.54 6.26 -2.57
C SER A 102 16.08 5.89 -2.81
N ALA A 103 15.69 4.62 -2.72
CA ALA A 103 14.32 4.18 -2.90
C ALA A 103 13.40 4.66 -1.78
N ILE A 104 13.83 4.53 -0.52
CA ILE A 104 13.10 5.08 0.64
C ILE A 104 12.95 6.60 0.48
N LEU A 105 14.04 7.31 0.19
CA LEU A 105 14.00 8.76 0.06
C LEU A 105 13.14 9.21 -1.13
N THR A 106 13.14 8.46 -2.23
CA THR A 106 12.23 8.71 -3.37
C THR A 106 10.77 8.47 -3.02
N HIS A 107 10.48 7.42 -2.23
CA HIS A 107 9.15 7.18 -1.71
C HIS A 107 8.70 8.32 -0.82
N LEU A 108 9.57 8.76 0.10
CA LEU A 108 9.34 9.93 0.93
C LEU A 108 9.07 11.16 0.06
N LEU A 109 9.88 11.49 -0.93
CA LEU A 109 9.61 12.61 -1.83
C LEU A 109 8.17 12.59 -2.35
N ILE A 110 7.72 11.48 -2.94
CA ILE A 110 6.38 11.41 -3.55
C ILE A 110 5.26 11.68 -2.52
N VAL A 111 5.32 11.04 -1.35
CA VAL A 111 4.20 11.08 -0.38
C VAL A 111 4.34 12.17 0.69
N TYR A 112 5.55 12.66 0.96
CA TYR A 112 5.86 13.60 2.05
C TYR A 112 5.39 15.03 1.75
N ASN A 113 4.69 15.60 2.72
CA ASN A 113 4.36 17.03 2.78
C ASN A 113 4.98 17.62 4.05
N PRO A 114 5.94 18.55 3.96
CA PRO A 114 6.58 19.14 5.13
C PRO A 114 5.57 19.81 6.08
N PRO A 115 5.65 19.51 7.39
CA PRO A 115 4.73 20.07 8.38
C PRO A 115 5.16 21.49 8.79
N TYR A 116 4.37 22.50 8.43
CA TYR A 116 4.56 23.88 8.93
C TYR A 116 3.32 24.38 9.68
N GLY A 117 3.53 24.89 10.91
CA GLY A 117 2.52 25.54 11.74
C GLY A 117 1.87 24.63 12.79
N LEU A 118 0.66 25.02 13.21
CA LEU A 118 -0.14 24.35 14.23
C LEU A 118 -1.15 23.39 13.60
N TYR A 119 -1.49 22.32 14.31
CA TYR A 119 -2.51 21.37 13.92
C TYR A 119 -3.75 21.48 14.82
N PHE A 120 -4.87 21.78 14.21
CA PHE A 120 -6.20 21.66 14.82
C PHE A 120 -7.03 20.72 13.93
N GLY A 121 -7.49 19.61 14.50
CA GLY A 121 -8.32 18.66 13.76
C GLY A 121 -9.12 17.76 14.70
N GLU A 122 -9.81 16.78 14.13
CA GLU A 122 -10.80 15.92 14.80
C GLU A 122 -10.32 15.30 16.13
N TRP A 123 -9.02 15.07 16.26
CA TRP A 123 -8.40 14.42 17.42
C TRP A 123 -7.75 15.39 18.42
N THR A 124 -7.61 16.67 18.08
CA THR A 124 -6.91 17.65 18.93
C THR A 124 -7.57 17.78 20.30
N ARG A 125 -8.91 17.85 20.35
CA ARG A 125 -9.66 17.91 21.63
C ARG A 125 -9.40 16.66 22.48
N THR A 126 -9.55 15.48 21.88
CA THR A 126 -9.37 14.20 22.61
C THR A 126 -7.94 14.02 23.10
N LEU A 127 -6.94 14.35 22.30
CA LEU A 127 -5.53 14.32 22.69
C LEU A 127 -5.23 15.26 23.85
N THR A 128 -5.68 16.51 23.73
CA THR A 128 -5.46 17.53 24.75
C THR A 128 -6.11 17.14 26.07
N LYS A 129 -7.35 16.66 26.03
CA LYS A 129 -8.07 16.15 27.20
C LYS A 129 -7.33 14.97 27.85
N THR A 130 -6.87 14.01 27.04
CA THR A 130 -6.13 12.83 27.54
C THR A 130 -4.83 13.23 28.24
N ILE A 131 -4.11 14.23 27.74
CA ILE A 131 -2.88 14.73 28.39
C ILE A 131 -3.21 15.41 29.72
N ILE A 132 -4.19 16.33 29.72
CA ILE A 132 -4.54 17.12 30.91
C ILE A 132 -5.08 16.21 32.02
N GLU A 133 -5.94 15.26 31.68
CA GLU A 133 -6.61 14.40 32.65
C GLU A 133 -5.84 13.13 32.98
N GLY A 134 -4.76 12.82 32.25
CA GLY A 134 -3.95 11.62 32.43
C GLY A 134 -4.64 10.30 32.08
N HIS A 135 -5.86 10.32 31.55
CA HIS A 135 -6.61 9.14 31.16
C HIS A 135 -7.44 9.36 29.89
N TYR A 136 -7.74 8.28 29.17
CA TYR A 136 -8.56 8.32 27.97
C TYR A 136 -10.03 8.05 28.29
N GLU A 137 -10.91 8.99 27.96
CA GLU A 137 -12.35 8.80 28.03
C GLU A 137 -12.90 8.22 26.71
N ILE A 138 -13.62 7.10 26.82
CA ILE A 138 -14.16 6.39 25.66
C ILE A 138 -15.46 7.06 25.19
N VAL A 139 -15.46 7.64 23.98
CA VAL A 139 -16.64 8.30 23.40
C VAL A 139 -17.46 7.33 22.54
N PRO A 140 -18.79 7.15 22.79
CA PRO A 140 -19.61 6.12 22.15
C PRO A 140 -19.67 6.12 20.62
N TYR A 141 -19.56 7.28 19.97
CA TYR A 141 -19.61 7.38 18.51
C TYR A 141 -18.38 6.74 17.80
N ARG A 142 -17.28 6.47 18.54
CA ARG A 142 -15.99 6.05 17.98
C ARG A 142 -15.68 4.54 18.08
N PHE A 143 -16.56 3.74 18.69
CA PHE A 143 -16.37 2.29 18.87
C PHE A 143 -16.19 1.51 17.55
N THR A 144 -16.85 1.94 16.46
CA THR A 144 -16.76 1.17 15.21
C THR A 144 -15.43 1.37 14.49
N TYR A 145 -14.84 2.57 14.60
CA TYR A 145 -13.67 2.98 13.81
C TYR A 145 -12.35 2.80 14.57
N ASN A 146 -12.33 3.05 15.89
CA ASN A 146 -11.11 3.06 16.67
C ASN A 146 -11.39 2.70 18.15
N PRO A 147 -11.72 1.44 18.44
CA PRO A 147 -12.22 1.06 19.76
C PRO A 147 -11.12 1.07 20.84
N PHE A 148 -9.85 1.03 20.43
CA PHE A 148 -8.70 1.29 21.30
C PHE A 148 -7.86 2.41 20.69
N PRO A 149 -7.68 3.55 21.35
CA PRO A 149 -7.04 4.72 20.76
C PRO A 149 -5.50 4.59 20.78
N PHE A 150 -4.95 3.47 20.32
CA PHE A 150 -3.50 3.24 20.27
C PHE A 150 -2.76 4.40 19.57
N HIS A 151 -3.39 5.01 18.58
CA HIS A 151 -2.88 6.20 17.90
C HIS A 151 -2.80 7.45 18.78
N ILE A 152 -3.71 7.63 19.73
CA ILE A 152 -3.67 8.72 20.72
C ILE A 152 -2.55 8.43 21.71
N GLY A 153 -2.51 7.21 22.26
CA GLY A 153 -1.46 6.79 23.18
C GLY A 153 -0.06 6.93 22.59
N LEU A 154 0.13 6.57 21.31
CA LEU A 154 1.39 6.73 20.61
C LEU A 154 1.80 8.21 20.50
N TRP A 155 0.86 9.12 20.20
CA TRP A 155 1.17 10.54 20.10
C TRP A 155 1.44 11.19 21.45
N VAL A 156 0.71 10.80 22.49
CA VAL A 156 0.99 11.24 23.86
C VAL A 156 2.38 10.76 24.29
N ALA A 157 2.68 9.47 24.15
CA ALA A 157 3.99 8.93 24.49
C ALA A 157 5.12 9.58 23.67
N PHE A 158 4.91 9.82 22.38
CA PHE A 158 5.88 10.51 21.54
C PHE A 158 6.14 11.94 22.04
N SER A 159 5.07 12.68 22.37
CA SER A 159 5.18 14.05 22.89
C SER A 159 5.92 14.09 24.22
N GLU A 160 5.57 13.21 25.16
CA GLU A 160 6.22 13.08 26.47
C GLU A 160 7.71 12.72 26.33
N ILE A 161 8.05 11.77 25.45
CA ILE A 161 9.45 11.35 25.25
C ILE A 161 10.28 12.43 24.57
N THR A 162 9.73 13.09 23.55
CA THR A 162 10.49 14.05 22.72
C THR A 162 10.39 15.49 23.22
N GLN A 163 9.50 15.77 24.18
CA GLN A 163 9.17 17.11 24.65
C GLN A 163 8.67 18.05 23.52
N ILE A 164 8.18 17.48 22.42
CA ILE A 164 7.58 18.22 21.31
C ILE A 164 6.07 18.34 21.54
N PRO A 165 5.49 19.55 21.64
CA PRO A 165 4.06 19.72 21.87
C PRO A 165 3.19 19.09 20.76
N ILE A 166 2.12 18.37 21.16
CA ILE A 166 1.16 17.70 20.23
C ILE A 166 0.49 18.67 19.25
N ILE A 167 0.37 19.94 19.64
CA ILE A 167 -0.26 20.97 18.80
C ILE A 167 0.60 21.37 17.59
N LEU A 168 1.91 21.13 17.62
CA LEU A 168 2.78 21.42 16.48
C LEU A 168 2.56 20.38 15.38
N LYS A 169 2.43 20.80 14.11
CA LYS A 169 2.29 19.85 12.98
C LYS A 169 3.47 18.86 12.90
N VAL A 170 4.65 19.26 13.38
CA VAL A 170 5.84 18.40 13.40
C VAL A 170 5.65 17.16 14.29
N SER A 171 4.88 17.26 15.39
CA SER A 171 4.58 16.13 16.27
C SER A 171 3.73 15.07 15.57
N LYS A 172 2.81 15.49 14.70
CA LYS A 172 1.98 14.61 13.88
C LYS A 172 2.71 13.98 12.71
N PHE A 173 3.89 14.49 12.39
CA PHE A 173 4.64 14.11 11.21
C PHE A 173 5.59 12.94 11.46
N PHE A 174 6.31 12.92 12.57
CA PHE A 174 7.32 11.90 12.82
C PHE A 174 6.76 10.47 12.91
N PRO A 175 5.66 10.18 13.64
CA PRO A 175 5.18 8.81 13.75
C PRO A 175 4.78 8.19 12.39
N PRO A 176 4.04 8.89 11.51
CA PRO A 176 3.76 8.39 10.16
C PRO A 176 4.99 8.23 9.28
N LEU A 177 5.96 9.15 9.36
CA LEU A 177 7.23 9.03 8.64
C LEU A 177 7.97 7.76 9.03
N ILE A 178 8.11 7.51 10.33
CA ILE A 178 8.76 6.30 10.86
C ILE A 178 8.00 5.06 10.38
N THR A 179 6.66 5.08 10.47
CA THR A 179 5.83 3.96 10.05
C THR A 179 6.01 3.63 8.56
N LEU A 180 6.12 4.66 7.71
CA LEU A 180 6.38 4.49 6.28
C LEU A 180 7.77 3.88 5.99
N ILE A 181 8.80 4.36 6.68
CA ILE A 181 10.16 3.79 6.58
C ILE A 181 10.14 2.31 7.01
N VAL A 182 9.43 1.97 8.09
CA VAL A 182 9.30 0.58 8.55
C VAL A 182 8.56 -0.27 7.52
N ILE A 183 7.55 0.26 6.83
CA ILE A 183 6.88 -0.44 5.72
C ILE A 183 7.84 -0.75 4.59
N ASP A 184 8.63 0.24 4.15
CA ASP A 184 9.60 0.06 3.08
C ASP A 184 10.66 -0.98 3.46
N LEU A 185 11.20 -0.90 4.68
CA LEU A 185 12.16 -1.87 5.20
C LEU A 185 11.54 -3.27 5.31
N THR A 186 10.29 -3.37 5.77
CA THR A 186 9.59 -4.65 5.89
C THR A 186 9.36 -5.28 4.51
N LEU A 187 8.95 -4.49 3.51
CA LEU A 187 8.82 -4.95 2.12
C LEU A 187 10.17 -5.38 1.55
N TYR A 188 11.24 -4.61 1.78
CA TYR A 188 12.59 -4.97 1.36
C TYR A 188 13.04 -6.31 1.95
N VAL A 189 12.88 -6.49 3.26
CA VAL A 189 13.27 -7.72 3.97
C VAL A 189 12.41 -8.91 3.51
N LEU A 190 11.10 -8.71 3.36
CA LEU A 190 10.18 -9.74 2.91
C LEU A 190 10.49 -10.19 1.47
N ALA A 191 10.73 -9.24 0.56
CA ALA A 191 11.14 -9.53 -0.80
C ALA A 191 12.49 -10.25 -0.86
N LYS A 192 13.51 -9.75 -0.15
CA LYS A 192 14.84 -10.36 -0.07
C LYS A 192 14.75 -11.79 0.47
N ARG A 193 13.91 -12.03 1.49
CA ARG A 193 13.73 -13.38 2.05
C ARG A 193 13.07 -14.34 1.06
N LEU A 194 11.99 -13.90 0.40
CA LEU A 194 11.22 -14.78 -0.49
C LEU A 194 11.86 -15.02 -1.86
N THR A 195 12.81 -14.18 -2.27
CA THR A 195 13.42 -14.22 -3.61
C THR A 195 14.94 -14.29 -3.61
N GLU A 196 15.58 -14.17 -2.44
CA GLU A 196 17.04 -14.05 -2.27
C GLU A 196 17.66 -12.83 -2.99
N SER A 197 16.82 -11.93 -3.53
CA SER A 197 17.27 -10.78 -4.31
C SER A 197 16.90 -9.47 -3.61
N TRP A 198 17.92 -8.71 -3.23
CA TRP A 198 17.73 -7.37 -2.66
C TRP A 198 17.12 -6.39 -3.67
N LEU A 199 17.36 -6.58 -4.98
CA LEU A 199 16.80 -5.74 -6.04
C LEU A 199 15.28 -5.84 -6.12
N VAL A 200 14.70 -7.02 -5.87
CA VAL A 200 13.24 -7.18 -5.79
C VAL A 200 12.67 -6.33 -4.66
N GLY A 201 13.37 -6.25 -3.52
CA GLY A 201 12.98 -5.36 -2.42
C GLY A 201 12.99 -3.88 -2.80
N ILE A 202 14.01 -3.43 -3.53
CA ILE A 202 14.07 -2.05 -4.05
C ILE A 202 12.90 -1.77 -5.00
N LEU A 203 12.64 -2.69 -5.93
CA LEU A 203 11.54 -2.54 -6.88
C LEU A 203 10.17 -2.54 -6.18
N ALA A 204 9.99 -3.32 -5.11
CA ALA A 204 8.75 -3.30 -4.33
C ALA A 204 8.49 -1.92 -3.70
N ILE A 205 9.53 -1.27 -3.15
CA ILE A 205 9.43 0.09 -2.61
C ILE A 205 9.10 1.08 -3.72
N LEU A 206 9.77 1.01 -4.87
CA LEU A 206 9.55 1.95 -5.97
C LEU A 206 8.15 1.84 -6.58
N ILE A 207 7.62 0.62 -6.73
CA ILE A 207 6.22 0.44 -7.20
C ILE A 207 5.25 1.00 -6.15
N LEU A 208 5.48 0.73 -4.86
CA LEU A 208 4.64 1.29 -3.78
C LEU A 208 4.64 2.82 -3.85
N ALA A 209 5.81 3.42 -4.00
CA ALA A 209 5.99 4.87 -4.13
C ALA A 209 5.23 5.44 -5.33
N SER A 210 5.19 4.72 -6.45
CA SER A 210 4.45 5.13 -7.65
C SER A 210 2.94 4.86 -7.60
N THR A 211 2.41 4.36 -6.47
CA THR A 211 1.01 3.99 -6.29
C THR A 211 0.30 5.03 -5.39
N PRO A 212 -0.58 5.90 -5.93
CA PRO A 212 -1.06 7.10 -5.22
C PRO A 212 -1.78 6.95 -3.88
N PRO A 213 -2.57 5.90 -3.60
CA PRO A 213 -3.24 5.78 -2.32
C PRO A 213 -2.29 5.43 -1.16
N ALA A 214 -0.98 5.42 -1.40
CA ALA A 214 0.06 5.42 -0.38
C ALA A 214 0.28 6.80 0.27
N ASN A 215 -0.53 7.86 0.03
CA ASN A 215 -0.45 9.02 0.92
C ASN A 215 -1.05 8.70 2.29
N PHE A 216 -0.22 8.08 3.10
CA PHE A 216 -0.52 7.56 4.40
C PHE A 216 -0.51 8.63 5.51
N LEU A 217 -0.09 9.87 5.18
CA LEU A 217 0.19 10.92 6.15
C LEU A 217 -1.05 11.60 6.73
N ASP A 218 -2.21 11.46 6.09
CA ASP A 218 -3.47 12.02 6.62
C ASP A 218 -4.35 10.98 7.34
N HIS A 219 -3.95 9.70 7.31
CA HIS A 219 -4.67 8.63 8.01
C HIS A 219 -3.73 7.69 8.76
N ASN A 220 -2.95 8.27 9.68
CA ASN A 220 -1.87 7.63 10.44
C ASN A 220 -2.25 6.28 11.07
N ALA A 221 -3.49 6.16 11.56
CA ALA A 221 -3.98 4.90 12.13
C ALA A 221 -3.98 3.74 11.12
N LYS A 222 -4.32 4.06 9.89
CA LYS A 222 -4.37 3.09 8.82
C LYS A 222 -2.97 2.68 8.34
N LEU A 223 -2.04 3.63 8.34
CA LEU A 223 -0.64 3.38 8.05
C LEU A 223 -0.02 2.39 9.04
N ALA A 224 -0.25 2.63 10.34
CA ALA A 224 0.19 1.75 11.40
C ALA A 224 -0.44 0.36 11.28
N GLY A 225 -1.75 0.28 10.98
CA GLY A 225 -2.42 -0.99 10.70
C GLY A 225 -1.77 -1.76 9.55
N LEU A 226 -1.43 -1.09 8.44
CA LEU A 226 -0.74 -1.73 7.32
C LEU A 226 0.68 -2.20 7.70
N MET A 227 1.45 -1.36 8.38
CA MET A 227 2.79 -1.71 8.88
C MET A 227 2.74 -3.01 9.70
N LEU A 228 1.81 -3.10 10.65
CA LEU A 228 1.65 -4.26 11.52
C LEU A 228 1.22 -5.51 10.73
N ILE A 229 0.41 -5.38 9.68
CA ILE A 229 0.08 -6.50 8.80
C ILE A 229 1.28 -6.97 7.96
N LEU A 230 2.13 -6.06 7.49
CA LEU A 230 3.36 -6.45 6.79
C LEU A 230 4.35 -7.13 7.74
N ILE A 231 4.50 -6.62 8.97
CA ILE A 231 5.32 -7.26 10.02
C ILE A 231 4.76 -8.64 10.34
N MET A 232 3.45 -8.76 10.54
CA MET A 232 2.78 -10.05 10.74
C MET A 232 3.09 -11.01 9.59
N THR A 233 2.97 -10.54 8.35
CA THR A 233 3.24 -11.36 7.15
C THR A 233 4.70 -11.82 7.13
N LEU A 234 5.66 -10.92 7.36
CA LEU A 234 7.08 -11.25 7.44
C LEU A 234 7.38 -12.30 8.50
N VAL A 235 6.89 -12.10 9.72
CA VAL A 235 7.12 -13.05 10.82
C VAL A 235 6.41 -14.38 10.55
N PHE A 236 5.21 -14.34 9.96
CA PHE A 236 4.47 -15.52 9.54
C PHE A 236 5.23 -16.35 8.50
N THR A 237 5.99 -15.74 7.58
CA THR A 237 6.87 -16.51 6.69
C THR A 237 7.93 -17.32 7.45
N LYS A 238 8.46 -16.78 8.55
CA LYS A 238 9.41 -17.51 9.41
C LYS A 238 8.75 -18.72 10.09
N VAL A 239 7.52 -18.51 10.57
CA VAL A 239 6.69 -19.57 11.17
C VAL A 239 6.44 -20.70 10.17
N TYR A 240 6.08 -20.35 8.93
CA TYR A 240 5.85 -21.32 7.86
C TYR A 240 7.09 -22.13 7.49
N GLU A 241 8.28 -21.51 7.57
CA GLU A 241 9.57 -22.16 7.36
C GLU A 241 10.04 -23.01 8.57
N GLY A 242 9.28 -23.05 9.67
CA GLY A 242 9.61 -23.82 10.87
C GLY A 242 10.62 -23.15 11.79
N GLN A 243 10.97 -21.88 11.55
CA GLN A 243 11.92 -21.15 12.39
C GLN A 243 11.22 -20.59 13.63
N ASN A 244 11.68 -20.99 14.83
CA ASN A 244 11.18 -20.52 16.12
C ASN A 244 9.65 -20.35 16.15
N THR A 245 8.93 -21.39 15.73
CA THR A 245 7.49 -21.37 15.43
C THR A 245 6.65 -20.74 16.55
N LEU A 246 6.94 -21.04 17.82
CA LEU A 246 6.21 -20.47 18.95
C LEU A 246 6.44 -18.96 19.07
N SER A 247 7.70 -18.53 19.19
CA SER A 247 8.06 -17.11 19.37
C SER A 247 7.59 -16.25 18.20
N ASN A 248 7.88 -16.69 16.97
CA ASN A 248 7.42 -15.99 15.77
C ASN A 248 5.89 -16.04 15.64
N GLY A 249 5.24 -17.15 16.03
CA GLY A 249 3.79 -17.27 16.05
C GLY A 249 3.14 -16.23 16.97
N VAL A 250 3.66 -16.09 18.20
CA VAL A 250 3.20 -15.09 19.17
C VAL A 250 3.39 -13.67 18.63
N ILE A 251 4.57 -13.35 18.08
CA ILE A 251 4.84 -12.02 17.49
C ILE A 251 3.86 -11.72 16.35
N ALA A 252 3.59 -12.69 15.47
CA ALA A 252 2.66 -12.51 14.35
C ALA A 252 1.21 -12.29 14.83
N ILE A 253 0.76 -13.01 15.86
CA ILE A 253 -0.56 -12.82 16.47
C ILE A 253 -0.65 -11.43 17.12
N LEU A 254 0.36 -11.04 17.90
CA LEU A 254 0.39 -9.73 18.57
C LEU A 254 0.42 -8.58 17.55
N ALA A 255 1.16 -8.71 16.47
CA ALA A 255 1.18 -7.74 15.37
C ALA A 255 -0.21 -7.64 14.71
N TYR A 256 -0.87 -8.78 14.43
CA TYR A 256 -2.22 -8.78 13.87
C TYR A 256 -3.25 -8.13 14.82
N ALA A 257 -3.26 -8.57 16.09
CA ALA A 257 -4.16 -8.05 17.11
C ALA A 257 -3.97 -6.54 17.25
N SER A 258 -2.74 -6.09 17.46
CA SER A 258 -2.42 -4.65 17.54
C SER A 258 -2.91 -3.91 16.30
N GLY A 259 -2.70 -4.47 15.10
CA GLY A 259 -3.12 -3.87 13.84
C GLY A 259 -4.63 -3.71 13.71
N ILE A 260 -5.42 -4.74 14.02
CA ILE A 260 -6.90 -4.69 13.91
C ILE A 260 -7.54 -3.80 14.96
N PHE A 261 -6.92 -3.67 16.13
CA PHE A 261 -7.32 -2.70 17.15
C PHE A 261 -6.92 -1.26 16.77
N TYR A 262 -5.82 -1.06 16.04
CA TYR A 262 -5.41 0.26 15.52
C TYR A 262 -6.29 0.74 14.37
N HIS A 263 -6.66 -0.15 13.45
CA HIS A 263 -7.49 0.21 12.30
C HIS A 263 -8.18 -1.00 11.66
N ALA A 264 -9.44 -0.82 11.22
CA ALA A 264 -10.25 -1.89 10.63
C ALA A 264 -9.65 -2.50 9.35
N THR A 265 -8.85 -1.75 8.59
CA THR A 265 -8.23 -2.25 7.35
C THR A 265 -7.15 -3.29 7.59
N ALA A 266 -6.65 -3.45 8.82
CA ALA A 266 -5.80 -4.58 9.17
C ALA A 266 -6.55 -5.93 9.05
N GLY A 267 -7.87 -5.91 8.85
CA GLY A 267 -8.64 -7.07 8.38
C GLY A 267 -8.05 -7.74 7.14
N LEU A 268 -7.26 -7.00 6.33
CA LEU A 268 -6.42 -7.54 5.25
C LEU A 268 -5.61 -8.78 5.68
N GLY A 269 -5.12 -8.84 6.92
CA GLY A 269 -4.36 -9.99 7.41
C GLY A 269 -5.13 -11.31 7.30
N MET A 270 -6.44 -11.29 7.54
CA MET A 270 -7.30 -12.46 7.35
C MET A 270 -7.34 -12.89 5.89
N PHE A 271 -7.52 -11.93 4.97
CA PHE A 271 -7.54 -12.19 3.53
C PHE A 271 -6.20 -12.71 3.01
N ILE A 272 -5.09 -12.24 3.57
CA ILE A 272 -3.75 -12.75 3.25
C ILE A 272 -3.65 -14.24 3.60
N ILE A 273 -4.00 -14.63 4.83
CA ILE A 273 -3.90 -16.03 5.28
C ILE A 273 -4.90 -16.92 4.55
N ALA A 274 -6.15 -16.46 4.40
CA ALA A 274 -7.17 -17.16 3.63
C ALA A 274 -6.77 -17.31 2.15
N GLY A 275 -6.15 -16.27 1.58
CA GLY A 275 -5.58 -16.29 0.23
C GLY A 275 -4.47 -17.34 0.09
N ILE A 276 -3.61 -17.49 1.09
CA ILE A 276 -2.57 -18.54 1.10
C ILE A 276 -3.19 -19.94 1.03
N LEU A 277 -4.17 -20.23 1.89
CA LEU A 277 -4.82 -21.54 1.91
C LEU A 277 -5.66 -21.80 0.65
N GLY A 278 -6.48 -20.82 0.26
CA GLY A 278 -7.39 -20.92 -0.88
C GLY A 278 -6.64 -21.04 -2.21
N PHE A 279 -5.61 -20.22 -2.41
CA PHE A 279 -4.78 -20.33 -3.61
C PHE A 279 -3.94 -21.61 -3.61
N GLY A 280 -3.39 -22.02 -2.45
CA GLY A 280 -2.73 -23.31 -2.31
C GLY A 280 -3.63 -24.48 -2.73
N LEU A 281 -4.89 -24.48 -2.29
CA LEU A 281 -5.89 -25.48 -2.67
C LEU A 281 -6.15 -25.46 -4.18
N LEU A 282 -6.49 -24.29 -4.73
CA LEU A 282 -6.79 -24.12 -6.15
C LEU A 282 -5.63 -24.62 -7.02
N MET A 283 -4.40 -24.21 -6.70
CA MET A 283 -3.22 -24.61 -7.47
C MET A 283 -2.83 -26.07 -7.26
N SER A 284 -3.13 -26.66 -6.10
CA SER A 284 -2.95 -28.10 -5.88
C SER A 284 -3.85 -28.93 -6.81
N ILE A 285 -5.05 -28.43 -7.12
CA ILE A 285 -5.98 -29.06 -8.06
C ILE A 285 -5.51 -28.85 -9.50
N LEU A 286 -5.14 -27.61 -9.86
CA LEU A 286 -4.81 -27.24 -11.25
C LEU A 286 -3.44 -27.76 -11.74
N ILE A 287 -2.42 -27.71 -10.89
CA ILE A 287 -1.02 -28.06 -11.25
C ILE A 287 -0.61 -29.42 -10.67
N LYS A 288 -1.32 -29.97 -9.67
CA LYS A 288 -0.96 -31.21 -8.95
C LYS A 288 0.46 -31.19 -8.36
N GLY A 289 0.96 -30.00 -8.00
CA GLY A 289 2.29 -29.82 -7.42
C GLY A 289 2.33 -30.03 -5.90
N TYR A 290 3.29 -30.84 -5.42
CA TYR A 290 3.50 -31.08 -3.97
C TYR A 290 3.66 -29.79 -3.15
N VAL A 291 4.31 -28.78 -3.73
CA VAL A 291 4.54 -27.47 -3.10
C VAL A 291 3.23 -26.76 -2.73
N TRP A 292 2.21 -26.83 -3.59
CA TRP A 292 0.89 -26.23 -3.32
C TRP A 292 0.09 -27.01 -2.29
N LYS A 293 0.21 -28.34 -2.32
CA LYS A 293 -0.38 -29.21 -1.32
C LYS A 293 0.17 -28.91 0.07
N LYS A 294 1.50 -28.72 0.19
CA LYS A 294 2.16 -28.31 1.45
C LYS A 294 1.60 -26.99 2.00
N LEU A 295 1.34 -25.99 1.14
CA LEU A 295 0.76 -24.71 1.57
C LEU A 295 -0.64 -24.88 2.17
N TYR A 296 -1.52 -25.58 1.44
CA TYR A 296 -2.91 -25.80 1.86
C TYR A 296 -3.03 -26.74 3.07
N GLU A 297 -2.18 -27.76 3.19
CA GLU A 297 -2.25 -28.75 4.27
C GLU A 297 -1.60 -28.28 5.58
N SER A 298 -0.90 -27.14 5.56
CA SER A 298 -0.19 -26.63 6.73
C SER A 298 -1.13 -26.39 7.92
N LYS A 299 -0.99 -27.24 8.95
CA LYS A 299 -1.73 -27.12 10.22
C LYS A 299 -1.49 -25.76 10.88
N VAL A 300 -0.26 -25.26 10.79
CA VAL A 300 0.14 -23.98 11.39
C VAL A 300 -0.61 -22.81 10.75
N VAL A 301 -0.70 -22.79 9.42
CA VAL A 301 -1.44 -21.74 8.67
C VAL A 301 -2.93 -21.79 9.03
N LYS A 302 -3.51 -23.00 9.16
CA LYS A 302 -4.92 -23.19 9.55
C LYS A 302 -5.19 -22.69 10.97
N ILE A 303 -4.35 -23.06 11.94
CA ILE A 303 -4.46 -22.58 13.32
C ILE A 303 -4.37 -21.05 13.35
N PHE A 304 -3.41 -20.48 12.62
CA PHE A 304 -3.23 -19.04 12.56
C PHE A 304 -4.45 -18.33 11.96
N LEU A 305 -5.07 -18.90 10.92
CA LEU A 305 -6.32 -18.38 10.36
C LEU A 305 -7.44 -18.36 11.40
N VAL A 306 -7.62 -19.45 12.16
CA VAL A 306 -8.64 -19.52 13.22
C VAL A 306 -8.41 -18.44 14.26
N ILE A 307 -7.18 -18.27 14.74
CA ILE A 307 -6.84 -17.23 15.73
C ILE A 307 -7.15 -15.85 15.16
N VAL A 308 -6.72 -15.56 13.93
CA VAL A 308 -6.98 -14.28 13.27
C VAL A 308 -8.48 -14.01 13.13
N ILE A 309 -9.27 -14.99 12.71
CA ILE A 309 -10.73 -14.88 12.65
C ILE A 309 -11.33 -14.56 14.01
N VAL A 310 -10.94 -15.30 15.05
CA VAL A 310 -11.44 -15.08 16.42
C VAL A 310 -11.11 -13.66 16.88
N VAL A 311 -9.87 -13.19 16.69
CA VAL A 311 -9.46 -11.83 17.06
C VAL A 311 -10.25 -10.78 16.27
N THR A 312 -10.47 -10.99 14.96
CA THR A 312 -11.30 -10.07 14.16
C THR A 312 -12.74 -10.01 14.67
N LEU A 313 -13.35 -11.16 14.95
CA LEU A 313 -14.73 -11.26 15.42
C LEU A 313 -14.89 -10.60 16.79
N ILE A 314 -13.96 -10.83 17.71
CA ILE A 314 -13.93 -10.15 19.02
C ILE A 314 -13.92 -8.63 18.81
N LYS A 315 -13.03 -8.11 17.96
CA LYS A 315 -12.96 -6.68 17.64
C LYS A 315 -14.28 -6.17 17.04
N TRP A 316 -14.88 -6.92 16.13
CA TRP A 316 -16.13 -6.52 15.46
C TRP A 316 -17.34 -6.54 16.37
N MET A 317 -17.44 -7.53 17.27
CA MET A 317 -18.49 -7.60 18.28
C MET A 317 -18.35 -6.47 19.29
N TRP A 318 -17.14 -6.27 19.82
CA TRP A 318 -16.88 -5.25 20.83
C TRP A 318 -17.06 -3.82 20.31
N GLY A 319 -16.61 -3.52 19.08
CA GLY A 319 -16.73 -2.19 18.49
C GLY A 319 -18.10 -1.87 17.84
N GLY A 320 -19.09 -2.74 17.95
CA GLY A 320 -20.35 -2.62 17.19
C GLY A 320 -20.16 -2.68 15.67
N GLY A 321 -18.99 -3.12 15.20
CA GLY A 321 -18.62 -3.20 13.78
C GLY A 321 -19.44 -4.23 13.02
N ALA A 322 -19.89 -5.30 13.67
CA ALA A 322 -20.72 -6.32 13.05
C ALA A 322 -22.03 -5.74 12.47
N GLN A 323 -22.66 -4.80 13.19
CA GLN A 323 -23.91 -4.16 12.77
C GLN A 323 -23.75 -3.27 11.54
N LYS A 324 -22.54 -2.72 11.30
CA LYS A 324 -22.25 -1.92 10.09
C LYS A 324 -21.70 -2.78 8.95
N ILE A 325 -20.78 -3.70 9.25
CA ILE A 325 -20.06 -4.49 8.25
C ILE A 325 -20.96 -5.53 7.60
N VAL A 326 -21.69 -6.34 8.39
CA VAL A 326 -22.46 -7.48 7.86
C VAL A 326 -23.53 -7.04 6.85
N PRO A 327 -24.38 -6.03 7.14
CA PRO A 327 -25.38 -5.58 6.16
C PRO A 327 -24.75 -4.97 4.91
N THR A 328 -23.61 -4.27 5.04
CA THR A 328 -22.93 -3.70 3.87
C THR A 328 -22.30 -4.77 2.98
N LEU A 329 -21.70 -5.82 3.56
CA LEU A 329 -21.19 -6.96 2.80
C LEU A 329 -22.33 -7.72 2.10
N TYR A 330 -23.46 -7.92 2.80
CA TYR A 330 -24.63 -8.56 2.22
C TYR A 330 -25.20 -7.75 1.03
N ARG A 331 -25.36 -6.43 1.19
CA ARG A 331 -25.77 -5.53 0.10
C ARG A 331 -24.79 -5.57 -1.08
N ASN A 332 -23.49 -5.61 -0.81
CA ASN A 332 -22.47 -5.70 -1.85
C ASN A 332 -22.55 -7.02 -2.62
N PHE A 333 -22.74 -8.13 -1.90
CA PHE A 333 -22.91 -9.44 -2.51
C PHE A 333 -24.16 -9.49 -3.41
N LEU A 334 -25.31 -9.00 -2.93
CA LEU A 334 -26.53 -8.90 -3.74
C LEU A 334 -26.32 -8.01 -4.96
N ALA A 335 -25.72 -6.83 -4.80
CA ALA A 335 -25.48 -5.91 -5.91
C ALA A 335 -24.56 -6.51 -6.99
N MET A 336 -23.55 -7.30 -6.59
CA MET A 336 -22.69 -8.01 -7.52
C MET A 336 -23.44 -9.10 -8.32
N ILE A 337 -24.34 -9.84 -7.68
CA ILE A 337 -25.12 -10.91 -8.33
C ILE A 337 -26.21 -10.32 -9.23
N GLU A 338 -26.94 -9.33 -8.74
CA GLU A 338 -28.05 -8.69 -9.45
C GLU A 338 -27.58 -7.71 -10.54
N TRP A 339 -26.26 -7.47 -10.63
CA TRP A 339 -25.67 -6.42 -11.46
C TRP A 339 -26.39 -5.08 -11.28
N ARG A 340 -26.68 -4.74 -10.02
CA ARG A 340 -27.57 -3.62 -9.72
C ARG A 340 -26.90 -2.30 -10.10
N GLN A 341 -27.52 -1.55 -11.01
CA GLN A 341 -27.08 -0.18 -11.31
C GLN A 341 -27.14 0.66 -10.02
N PRO A 342 -26.17 1.56 -9.77
CA PRO A 342 -26.19 2.39 -8.58
C PRO A 342 -27.50 3.18 -8.54
N GLY A 343 -28.34 2.95 -7.53
CA GLY A 343 -29.57 3.73 -7.37
C GLY A 343 -29.22 5.20 -7.19
N GLU A 344 -29.92 6.08 -7.89
CA GLU A 344 -29.66 7.54 -7.89
C GLU A 344 -29.79 8.19 -6.50
N THR A 345 -30.46 7.52 -5.55
CA THR A 345 -31.08 8.19 -4.40
C THR A 345 -30.49 7.89 -3.02
N SER A 346 -29.40 7.13 -2.83
CA SER A 346 -28.98 6.81 -1.44
C SER A 346 -27.50 6.74 -1.09
N VAL A 347 -26.56 6.72 -2.04
CA VAL A 347 -25.12 6.68 -1.70
C VAL A 347 -24.32 7.58 -2.65
N LEU A 348 -23.56 8.51 -2.06
CA LEU A 348 -22.67 9.44 -2.75
C LEU A 348 -21.72 8.68 -3.69
N ALA A 349 -21.49 9.23 -4.89
CA ALA A 349 -20.52 8.66 -5.83
C ALA A 349 -19.12 8.52 -5.21
N PRO A 350 -18.25 7.62 -5.70
CA PRO A 350 -16.89 7.48 -5.22
C PRO A 350 -16.13 8.81 -5.20
N LEU A 351 -15.20 8.97 -4.27
CA LEU A 351 -14.52 10.26 -4.03
C LEU A 351 -13.85 10.82 -5.30
N TYR A 352 -13.13 9.99 -6.05
CA TYR A 352 -12.46 10.40 -7.29
C TYR A 352 -13.45 10.81 -8.38
N GLU A 353 -14.62 10.18 -8.40
CA GLU A 353 -15.71 10.53 -9.32
C GLU A 353 -16.33 11.88 -8.95
N ARG A 354 -16.64 12.09 -7.66
CA ARG A 354 -17.22 13.35 -7.16
C ARG A 354 -16.31 14.55 -7.38
N MET A 355 -15.00 14.35 -7.31
CA MET A 355 -14.02 15.43 -7.47
C MET A 355 -13.59 15.66 -8.92
N GLY A 356 -14.18 14.94 -9.88
CA GLY A 356 -13.81 15.07 -11.29
C GLY A 356 -12.34 14.77 -11.55
N VAL A 357 -11.76 13.82 -10.80
CA VAL A 357 -10.34 13.47 -10.96
C VAL A 357 -10.12 12.92 -12.36
N ASP A 358 -9.07 13.42 -13.02
CA ASP A 358 -8.71 12.99 -14.37
C ASP A 358 -8.60 11.45 -14.41
N PRO A 359 -9.32 10.78 -15.32
CA PRO A 359 -9.26 9.33 -15.48
C PRO A 359 -7.86 8.77 -15.70
N ILE A 360 -6.90 9.57 -16.21
CA ILE A 360 -5.50 9.16 -16.34
C ILE A 360 -4.89 8.74 -15.00
N GLN A 361 -5.38 9.29 -13.88
CA GLN A 361 -4.91 8.92 -12.55
C GLN A 361 -5.16 7.44 -12.23
N ALA A 362 -6.14 6.81 -12.87
CA ALA A 362 -6.37 5.38 -12.68
C ALA A 362 -5.21 4.51 -13.20
N TYR A 363 -4.31 5.06 -14.04
CA TYR A 363 -3.16 4.33 -14.59
C TYR A 363 -2.22 3.83 -13.50
N SER A 364 -1.79 4.73 -12.61
CA SER A 364 -0.85 4.41 -11.53
C SER A 364 -1.47 3.47 -10.49
N TRP A 365 -2.78 3.58 -10.26
CA TRP A 365 -3.55 2.66 -9.42
C TRP A 365 -3.66 1.25 -10.02
N SER A 366 -3.72 1.15 -11.33
CA SER A 366 -3.92 -0.12 -12.04
C SER A 366 -2.62 -0.91 -12.19
N LEU A 367 -1.47 -0.23 -12.22
CA LEU A 367 -0.18 -0.83 -12.53
C LEU A 367 0.21 -2.02 -11.63
N PRO A 368 0.27 -1.90 -10.29
CA PRO A 368 0.63 -3.03 -9.42
C PRO A 368 -0.38 -4.20 -9.51
N VAL A 369 -1.67 -3.89 -9.67
CA VAL A 369 -2.74 -4.90 -9.84
C VAL A 369 -2.55 -5.65 -11.14
N ALA A 370 -2.27 -4.94 -12.23
CA ALA A 370 -2.05 -5.50 -13.55
C ALA A 370 -0.83 -6.41 -13.59
N ILE A 371 0.30 -5.97 -13.02
CA ILE A 371 1.54 -6.76 -12.98
C ILE A 371 1.35 -8.03 -12.14
N ALA A 372 0.71 -7.92 -10.96
CA ALA A 372 0.42 -9.08 -10.11
C ALA A 372 -0.56 -10.06 -10.78
N SER A 373 -1.59 -9.54 -11.45
CA SER A 373 -2.55 -10.37 -12.21
C SER A 373 -1.88 -11.09 -13.37
N ALA A 374 -0.96 -10.42 -14.07
CA ALA A 374 -0.16 -11.02 -15.14
C ALA A 374 0.71 -12.18 -14.61
N LEU A 375 1.28 -12.05 -13.41
CA LEU A 375 2.01 -13.16 -12.76
C LEU A 375 1.10 -14.37 -12.51
N LEU A 376 -0.09 -14.15 -11.95
CA LEU A 376 -1.04 -15.21 -11.64
C LEU A 376 -1.50 -15.94 -12.92
N LEU A 377 -1.85 -15.19 -13.96
CA LEU A 377 -2.21 -15.75 -15.27
C LEU A 377 -1.03 -16.50 -15.89
N TYR A 378 0.18 -15.95 -15.81
CA TYR A 378 1.37 -16.61 -16.30
C TYR A 378 1.60 -17.97 -15.61
N ILE A 379 1.47 -18.04 -14.28
CA ILE A 379 1.59 -19.29 -13.51
C ILE A 379 0.51 -20.29 -13.92
N ALA A 380 -0.75 -19.85 -14.06
CA ALA A 380 -1.85 -20.70 -14.47
C ALA A 380 -1.66 -21.27 -15.89
N LEU A 381 -1.25 -20.43 -16.84
CA LEU A 381 -1.03 -20.81 -18.24
C LEU A 381 0.19 -21.71 -18.43
N ARG A 382 1.30 -21.41 -17.73
CA ARG A 382 2.54 -22.19 -17.84
C ARG A 382 2.59 -23.42 -16.95
N LYS A 383 1.70 -23.51 -15.95
CA LYS A 383 1.70 -24.55 -14.92
C LYS A 383 3.07 -24.72 -14.25
N LYS A 384 3.83 -23.63 -14.14
CA LYS A 384 5.17 -23.58 -13.55
C LYS A 384 5.22 -22.54 -12.45
N ILE A 385 6.06 -22.82 -11.45
CA ILE A 385 6.29 -21.96 -10.30
C ILE A 385 7.66 -21.29 -10.50
N PRO A 386 7.73 -20.08 -11.08
CA PRO A 386 9.01 -19.41 -11.30
C PRO A 386 9.64 -18.87 -10.00
N TYR A 387 8.89 -18.76 -8.90
CA TYR A 387 9.33 -18.12 -7.65
C TYR A 387 8.68 -18.77 -6.43
N ASN A 388 9.09 -18.38 -5.23
CA ASN A 388 8.48 -18.86 -3.99
C ASN A 388 6.93 -18.77 -4.06
N PRO A 389 6.20 -19.87 -3.80
CA PRO A 389 4.75 -19.95 -3.99
C PRO A 389 3.96 -19.04 -3.04
N LEU A 390 4.58 -18.56 -1.95
CA LEU A 390 3.98 -17.55 -1.08
C LEU A 390 3.76 -16.23 -1.81
N ILE A 391 4.61 -15.85 -2.76
CA ILE A 391 4.52 -14.56 -3.48
C ILE A 391 3.16 -14.42 -4.23
N PRO A 392 2.79 -15.33 -5.14
CA PRO A 392 1.47 -15.27 -5.78
C PRO A 392 0.32 -15.52 -4.80
N ALA A 393 0.54 -16.30 -3.74
CA ALA A 393 -0.48 -16.58 -2.73
C ALA A 393 -0.87 -15.33 -1.91
N LEU A 394 0.12 -14.53 -1.49
CA LEU A 394 -0.08 -13.23 -0.86
C LEU A 394 -0.84 -12.27 -1.80
N ALA A 395 -0.53 -12.30 -3.09
CA ALA A 395 -1.20 -11.45 -4.07
C ALA A 395 -2.69 -11.75 -4.19
N VAL A 396 -3.09 -13.03 -4.17
CA VAL A 396 -4.52 -13.40 -4.24
C VAL A 396 -5.32 -12.85 -3.07
N GLY A 397 -4.82 -12.97 -1.84
CA GLY A 397 -5.48 -12.39 -0.67
C GLY A 397 -5.66 -10.86 -0.80
N SER A 398 -4.61 -10.19 -1.26
CA SER A 398 -4.64 -8.75 -1.56
C SER A 398 -5.62 -8.36 -2.66
N LEU A 399 -5.68 -9.12 -3.77
CA LEU A 399 -6.59 -8.87 -4.88
C LEU A 399 -8.05 -9.05 -4.46
N ILE A 400 -8.37 -10.07 -3.65
CA ILE A 400 -9.71 -10.27 -3.09
C ILE A 400 -10.11 -9.06 -2.24
N PHE A 401 -9.21 -8.60 -1.37
CA PHE A 401 -9.46 -7.44 -0.52
C PHE A 401 -9.70 -6.15 -1.33
N LEU A 402 -8.89 -5.91 -2.37
CA LEU A 402 -9.07 -4.78 -3.28
C LEU A 402 -10.35 -4.89 -4.11
N LEU A 403 -10.69 -6.09 -4.59
CA LEU A 403 -11.91 -6.34 -5.36
C LEU A 403 -13.16 -6.06 -4.53
N LEU A 404 -13.18 -6.46 -3.25
CA LEU A 404 -14.28 -6.12 -2.33
C LEU A 404 -14.43 -4.61 -2.13
N GLY A 405 -13.32 -3.89 -2.04
CA GLY A 405 -13.33 -2.43 -1.96
C GLY A 405 -13.82 -1.77 -3.25
N PHE A 406 -13.32 -2.25 -4.39
CA PHE A 406 -13.73 -1.76 -5.71
C PHE A 406 -15.21 -2.02 -5.97
N SER A 407 -15.70 -3.23 -5.73
CA SER A 407 -17.12 -3.57 -5.95
C SER A 407 -18.03 -2.73 -5.07
N SER A 408 -17.66 -2.54 -3.80
CA SER A 408 -18.41 -1.64 -2.91
C SER A 408 -18.50 -0.21 -3.45
N ALA A 409 -17.38 0.34 -3.93
CA ALA A 409 -17.34 1.68 -4.50
C ALA A 409 -18.15 1.77 -5.80
N PHE A 410 -18.02 0.76 -6.67
CA PHE A 410 -18.69 0.70 -7.96
C PHE A 410 -20.21 0.61 -7.81
N PHE A 411 -20.69 -0.32 -6.97
CA PHE A 411 -22.12 -0.55 -6.71
C PHE A 411 -22.72 0.40 -5.66
N ARG A 412 -21.88 1.25 -5.04
CA ARG A 412 -22.27 2.20 -3.99
C ARG A 412 -23.02 1.55 -2.82
N THR A 413 -22.51 0.43 -2.31
CA THR A 413 -23.19 -0.38 -1.27
C THR A 413 -22.94 0.12 0.16
N GLY A 414 -22.22 1.23 0.30
CA GLY A 414 -21.93 1.90 1.58
C GLY A 414 -20.80 1.26 2.38
N PHE A 415 -20.12 0.24 1.85
CA PHE A 415 -18.93 -0.33 2.49
C PHE A 415 -17.72 0.57 2.20
N ALA A 416 -17.56 1.64 2.99
CA ALA A 416 -16.48 2.63 2.88
C ALA A 416 -15.15 2.13 3.46
N ALA A 417 -14.82 0.87 3.26
CA ALA A 417 -13.54 0.36 3.69
C ALA A 417 -12.49 0.89 2.71
N SER A 418 -11.60 1.74 3.19
CA SER A 418 -10.49 2.24 2.40
C SER A 418 -9.54 1.06 2.12
N MET A 419 -9.76 0.29 1.06
CA MET A 419 -9.10 -1.01 0.84
C MET A 419 -7.70 -0.96 0.22
N TYR A 420 -7.16 0.25 0.01
CA TYR A 420 -5.82 0.43 -0.52
C TYR A 420 -4.66 -0.28 0.23
N PRO A 421 -4.74 -0.66 1.53
CA PRO A 421 -3.68 -1.46 2.14
C PRO A 421 -3.44 -2.79 1.41
N GLY A 422 -4.44 -3.30 0.69
CA GLY A 422 -4.29 -4.46 -0.17
C GLY A 422 -3.22 -4.30 -1.26
N TYR A 423 -2.84 -3.07 -1.62
CA TYR A 423 -1.75 -2.83 -2.57
C TYR A 423 -0.38 -3.31 -2.06
N ALA A 424 -0.10 -3.22 -0.76
CA ALA A 424 1.26 -3.45 -0.26
C ALA A 424 1.77 -4.89 -0.50
N PRO A 425 1.00 -5.97 -0.23
CA PRO A 425 1.45 -7.32 -0.59
C PRO A 425 1.52 -7.56 -2.11
N LEU A 426 0.78 -6.82 -2.94
CA LEU A 426 0.91 -6.90 -4.41
C LEU A 426 2.27 -6.43 -4.89
N MET A 427 2.93 -5.52 -4.16
CA MET A 427 4.23 -4.97 -4.52
C MET A 427 5.29 -6.06 -4.67
N LEU A 428 5.21 -7.13 -3.88
CA LEU A 428 6.11 -8.28 -3.99
C LEU A 428 5.95 -8.99 -5.34
N SER A 429 4.71 -9.31 -5.71
CA SER A 429 4.42 -9.96 -7.00
C SER A 429 4.77 -9.06 -8.18
N ALA A 430 4.46 -7.77 -8.07
CA ALA A 430 4.79 -6.79 -9.09
C ALA A 430 6.33 -6.66 -9.26
N ALA A 431 7.06 -6.51 -8.16
CA ALA A 431 8.52 -6.38 -8.17
C ALA A 431 9.22 -7.60 -8.76
N VAL A 432 8.72 -8.80 -8.49
CA VAL A 432 9.25 -10.05 -9.04
C VAL A 432 9.08 -10.12 -10.56
N VAL A 433 7.92 -9.71 -11.07
CA VAL A 433 7.70 -9.62 -12.53
C VAL A 433 8.63 -8.58 -13.13
N LEU A 434 8.71 -7.38 -12.55
CA LEU A 434 9.61 -6.33 -13.04
C LEU A 434 11.07 -6.79 -13.06
N TYR A 435 11.53 -7.46 -12.00
CA TYR A 435 12.87 -8.01 -11.92
C TYR A 435 13.16 -8.99 -13.07
N LYS A 436 12.25 -9.94 -13.34
CA LYS A 436 12.39 -10.85 -14.47
C LYS A 436 12.39 -10.14 -15.81
N LEU A 437 11.53 -9.14 -15.99
CA LEU A 437 11.44 -8.41 -17.25
C LEU A 437 12.65 -7.50 -17.48
N PHE A 438 13.20 -6.86 -16.44
CA PHE A 438 14.47 -6.11 -16.55
C PHE A 438 15.64 -7.00 -16.93
N ASN A 439 15.61 -8.26 -16.47
CA ASN A 439 16.60 -9.26 -16.83
C ASN A 439 16.41 -9.85 -18.24
N SER A 440 15.35 -9.48 -18.96
CA SER A 440 15.13 -9.91 -20.36
C SER A 440 16.27 -9.52 -21.30
N ARG A 441 16.57 -10.36 -22.31
CA ARG A 441 17.61 -10.07 -23.31
C ARG A 441 17.22 -8.91 -24.23
N LYS A 442 15.93 -8.76 -24.49
CA LYS A 442 15.38 -7.68 -25.30
C LYS A 442 15.42 -6.38 -24.51
N SER A 443 16.45 -5.56 -24.75
CA SER A 443 16.60 -4.25 -24.10
C SER A 443 15.36 -3.36 -24.27
N ILE A 444 14.59 -3.55 -25.35
CA ILE A 444 13.32 -2.84 -25.57
C ILE A 444 12.28 -3.12 -24.48
N ILE A 445 12.25 -4.33 -23.90
CA ILE A 445 11.36 -4.66 -22.77
C ILE A 445 11.76 -3.85 -21.53
N SER A 446 13.04 -3.83 -21.20
CA SER A 446 13.55 -3.04 -20.07
C SER A 446 13.29 -1.54 -20.26
N VAL A 447 13.49 -1.00 -21.47
CA VAL A 447 13.19 0.41 -21.81
C VAL A 447 11.70 0.71 -21.69
N LEU A 448 10.84 -0.17 -22.22
CA LEU A 448 9.38 -0.01 -22.12
C LEU A 448 8.93 0.03 -20.67
N ILE A 449 9.51 -0.81 -19.80
CA ILE A 449 9.17 -0.83 -18.38
C ILE A 449 9.63 0.45 -17.67
N VAL A 450 10.83 0.93 -17.96
CA VAL A 450 11.31 2.23 -17.44
C VAL A 450 10.32 3.33 -17.84
N LEU A 451 9.85 3.35 -19.08
CA LEU A 451 8.86 4.32 -19.56
C LEU A 451 7.53 4.20 -18.82
N LEU A 452 6.97 2.99 -18.71
CA LEU A 452 5.70 2.75 -18.01
C LEU A 452 5.77 3.19 -16.54
N LEU A 453 6.86 2.86 -15.83
CA LEU A 453 7.06 3.26 -14.44
C LEU A 453 7.29 4.78 -14.29
N THR A 454 7.98 5.39 -15.25
CA THR A 454 8.17 6.85 -15.30
C THR A 454 6.84 7.58 -15.45
N VAL A 455 5.99 7.12 -16.39
CA VAL A 455 4.63 7.65 -16.56
C VAL A 455 3.83 7.45 -15.27
N SER A 456 3.95 6.29 -14.63
CA SER A 456 3.24 6.00 -13.37
C SER A 456 3.57 7.00 -12.27
N VAL A 457 4.86 7.33 -12.09
CA VAL A 457 5.29 8.32 -11.08
C VAL A 457 4.86 9.74 -11.45
N ALA A 458 5.00 10.14 -12.71
CA ALA A 458 4.54 11.45 -13.16
C ALA A 458 3.02 11.62 -12.94
N VAL A 459 2.23 10.58 -13.22
CA VAL A 459 0.79 10.55 -12.92
C VAL A 459 0.57 10.60 -11.41
N ALA A 460 1.24 9.75 -10.63
CA ALA A 460 1.07 9.66 -9.18
C ALA A 460 1.42 10.96 -8.42
N LEU A 461 2.41 11.72 -8.88
CA LEU A 461 2.75 13.03 -8.32
C LEU A 461 1.62 14.06 -8.49
N ARG A 462 0.78 13.89 -9.51
CA ARG A 462 -0.39 14.73 -9.80
C ARG A 462 -1.68 14.20 -9.19
N ASP A 463 -1.63 13.05 -8.54
CA ASP A 463 -2.79 12.51 -7.86
C ASP A 463 -3.19 13.48 -6.72
N PRO A 464 -4.48 13.85 -6.60
CA PRO A 464 -4.98 14.72 -5.54
C PRO A 464 -4.62 14.27 -4.12
N MET A 465 -4.37 12.96 -3.92
CA MET A 465 -3.93 12.42 -2.66
C MET A 465 -2.48 12.77 -2.35
N ASN A 466 -1.60 12.93 -3.33
CA ASN A 466 -0.19 13.28 -3.13
C ASN A 466 0.09 14.80 -3.19
N MET A 467 -0.85 15.59 -3.69
CA MET A 467 -0.70 17.05 -3.81
C MET A 467 -1.13 17.79 -2.53
N PRO A 468 -0.28 18.68 -1.97
CA PRO A 468 -0.67 19.56 -0.86
C PRO A 468 -1.93 20.37 -1.17
N GLY A 469 -2.85 20.48 -0.20
CA GLY A 469 -4.06 21.32 -0.32
C GLY A 469 -5.17 20.79 -1.24
N SER A 470 -4.86 19.96 -2.24
CA SER A 470 -5.85 19.22 -3.03
C SER A 470 -6.66 18.26 -2.15
N TRP A 471 -6.03 17.73 -1.10
CA TRP A 471 -6.70 16.92 -0.08
C TRP A 471 -7.72 17.71 0.77
N VAL A 472 -7.42 18.97 1.11
CA VAL A 472 -8.35 19.83 1.85
C VAL A 472 -9.57 20.15 0.98
N ARG A 473 -9.37 20.38 -0.32
CA ARG A 473 -10.49 20.42 -1.28
C ARG A 473 -11.24 19.09 -1.37
N LEU A 474 -10.54 17.94 -1.37
CA LEU A 474 -11.11 16.57 -1.32
C LEU A 474 -12.03 16.33 -0.11
N LYS A 475 -11.68 16.85 1.08
CA LYS A 475 -12.48 16.70 2.31
C LYS A 475 -13.44 17.87 2.59
N GLY A 476 -13.19 19.05 2.02
CA GLY A 476 -13.89 20.31 2.30
C GLY A 476 -15.36 20.36 1.88
N PHE A 477 -15.86 19.38 1.13
CA PHE A 477 -17.30 19.20 0.87
C PHE A 477 -18.02 18.37 1.94
N VAL A 478 -17.35 17.92 3.01
CA VAL A 478 -17.98 17.11 4.07
C VAL A 478 -18.00 17.82 5.44
N MET A 479 -17.25 18.91 5.68
CA MET A 479 -17.33 19.64 6.96
C MET A 479 -17.25 21.17 6.81
N ALA A 480 -18.13 21.77 6.01
CA ALA A 480 -18.36 23.22 6.08
C ALA A 480 -19.10 23.65 7.37
N GLY A 481 -19.66 22.72 8.14
CA GLY A 481 -20.47 23.02 9.34
C GLY A 481 -19.71 23.13 10.67
N GLU A 482 -18.54 22.51 10.81
CA GLU A 482 -17.85 22.44 12.11
C GLU A 482 -16.68 23.44 12.26
N GLU A 483 -16.00 23.81 11.16
CA GLU A 483 -14.92 24.81 11.22
C GLU A 483 -15.47 26.25 11.41
N GLN A 484 -16.68 26.53 10.91
CA GLN A 484 -17.33 27.84 11.11
C GLN A 484 -17.79 28.06 12.56
N TYR A 485 -18.03 26.99 13.33
CA TYR A 485 -18.49 27.09 14.72
C TYR A 485 -17.35 27.39 15.71
N MET A 486 -16.11 27.02 15.38
CA MET A 486 -14.94 27.30 16.23
C MET A 486 -14.33 28.68 15.97
N LEU A 487 -14.49 29.23 14.76
CA LEU A 487 -14.07 30.60 14.45
C LEU A 487 -15.03 31.67 14.99
N SER A 488 -16.32 31.37 15.14
CA SER A 488 -17.28 32.31 15.75
C SER A 488 -17.15 32.41 17.27
N LEU A 489 -16.70 31.36 17.95
CA LEU A 489 -16.46 31.36 19.40
C LEU A 489 -15.15 32.06 19.81
N LEU A 490 -14.17 32.17 18.92
CA LEU A 490 -12.91 32.89 19.17
C LEU A 490 -12.98 34.40 18.87
N ILE A 491 -14.11 34.89 18.36
CA ILE A 491 -14.36 36.32 18.08
C ILE A 491 -15.27 36.95 19.17
N HIS A 492 -15.72 36.16 20.15
CA HIS A 492 -16.60 36.61 21.23
C HIS A 492 -16.16 36.21 22.64
N ASP A 493 -14.84 36.15 22.89
CA ASP A 493 -14.27 36.27 24.24
C ASP A 493 -13.04 37.20 24.23
#